data_AF-A0A7S2MMS0-F1
#
_entry.id   AF-A0A7S2MMS0-F1
#
_cell.length_a   1.000
_cell.length_b   1.000
_cell.length_c   1.000
_cell.angle_alpha   90.00
_cell.angle_beta   90.00
_cell.angle_gamma   90.00
#
_symmetry.space_group_name_H-M   'P 1'
#
loop_
_entity.id
_entity.type
_entity.pdbx_description
1 polymer ?
#
loop_
_entity_poly.entity_id
_entity_poly.type
_entity_poly.pdbx_seq_one_letter_code
_entity_poly.pdbx_strand_id
1 'polypeptide(L)'
;RSRLFLPVPLWLHAAPLPFAHYCLHLSLPARSTMASSSSSKHRTSESLKHLQSLKPTDGYSTESYLTSEGLTFIRLKRRGIPLTDTGYHEIVHDTSSTGCIVGITSYGVGNVGRGVVLVEKNGNVCRDNREIRVSLPKSCSLGSGGDSMRGEIERNMELARRSLRTNEASSSPTTNMEPLSDEENKRLLQYVAMGIIALCVIRALVSALLGLYILALPLLYVYAVATSPSQDSFDAKKELKRVMRGESLPEDHPDKPKDWLSQTMARVAASVTTEIAGLGGYEVTMQDFLGAFTVTTVSLLAAKQEFYWVGIFGKWRFVTRREVPSDKTE
;
A
#
# COMPACT_ATOMS: atom_id res chain seq x y z
N ARG A 1 -25.28 -50.10 21.49
CA ARG A 1 -24.00 -50.42 20.80
C ARG A 1 -23.77 -49.33 19.75
N SER A 2 -23.17 -48.23 20.15
CA SER A 2 -22.98 -47.05 19.29
C SER A 2 -21.51 -46.66 19.44
N ARG A 3 -20.70 -46.98 18.41
CA ARG A 3 -19.26 -46.74 18.43
C ARG A 3 -19.01 -45.27 18.10
N LEU A 4 -18.54 -44.52 19.09
CA LEU A 4 -17.91 -43.21 18.94
C LEU A 4 -16.56 -43.41 18.22
N PHE A 5 -16.49 -43.02 16.95
CA PHE A 5 -15.23 -42.85 16.23
C PHE A 5 -14.74 -41.42 16.50
N LEU A 6 -13.67 -41.31 17.28
CA LEU A 6 -12.86 -40.10 17.36
C LEU A 6 -11.91 -40.08 16.15
N PRO A 7 -11.81 -38.98 15.38
CA PRO A 7 -10.81 -38.86 14.35
C PRO A 7 -9.43 -38.56 14.97
N VAL A 8 -8.44 -39.34 14.57
CA VAL A 8 -7.02 -39.15 14.85
C VAL A 8 -6.53 -37.90 14.09
N PRO A 9 -5.83 -36.94 14.72
CA PRO A 9 -5.28 -35.81 13.98
C PRO A 9 -4.06 -36.25 13.16
N LEU A 10 -4.18 -36.13 11.84
CA LEU A 10 -3.08 -36.26 10.90
C LEU A 10 -2.06 -35.13 11.14
N TRP A 11 -0.89 -35.53 11.63
CA TRP A 11 0.45 -35.00 11.33
C TRP A 11 0.51 -33.68 10.55
N LEU A 12 0.84 -32.60 11.28
CA LEU A 12 1.40 -31.38 10.71
C LEU A 12 2.78 -31.69 10.11
N HIS A 13 2.88 -31.81 8.79
CA HIS A 13 4.12 -31.54 8.09
C HIS A 13 4.31 -30.01 8.06
N ALA A 14 5.14 -29.51 8.96
CA ALA A 14 5.63 -28.13 8.94
C ALA A 14 6.48 -27.92 7.68
N ALA A 15 5.90 -27.31 6.66
CA ALA A 15 6.65 -26.76 5.55
C ALA A 15 7.52 -25.59 6.04
N PRO A 16 8.78 -25.45 5.57
CA PRO A 16 9.60 -24.30 5.91
C PRO A 16 9.02 -23.04 5.26
N LEU A 17 8.57 -22.09 6.09
CA LEU A 17 8.16 -20.77 5.65
C LEU A 17 9.38 -20.02 5.05
N PRO A 18 9.23 -19.36 3.88
CA PRO A 18 10.29 -18.53 3.34
C PRO A 18 10.50 -17.29 4.21
N PHE A 19 11.74 -17.08 4.65
CA PHE A 19 12.19 -15.87 5.35
C PHE A 19 11.97 -14.65 4.46
N ALA A 20 10.96 -13.85 4.77
CA ALA A 20 10.80 -12.51 4.21
C ALA A 20 11.80 -11.57 4.90
N HIS A 21 12.81 -11.11 4.16
CA HIS A 21 13.71 -10.03 4.57
C HIS A 21 12.91 -8.71 4.69
N TYR A 22 12.61 -8.30 5.93
CA TYR A 22 12.13 -6.95 6.20
C TYR A 22 13.33 -6.01 6.40
N CYS A 23 13.65 -5.22 5.37
CA CYS A 23 14.55 -4.06 5.49
C CYS A 23 13.82 -2.91 6.22
N LEU A 24 14.25 -2.60 7.44
CA LEU A 24 13.91 -1.36 8.14
C LEU A 24 14.75 -0.21 7.55
N HIS A 25 14.17 0.56 6.63
CA HIS A 25 14.76 1.82 6.16
C HIS A 25 14.30 2.97 7.07
N LEU A 26 15.23 3.50 7.88
CA LEU A 26 15.09 4.80 8.54
C LEU A 26 15.23 5.91 7.49
N SER A 27 14.16 6.63 7.22
CA SER A 27 14.13 7.78 6.29
C SER A 27 14.46 9.08 7.01
N LEU A 28 15.56 9.73 6.63
CA LEU A 28 15.82 11.16 6.92
C LEU A 28 15.09 12.04 5.88
N PRO A 29 14.56 13.22 6.25
CA PRO A 29 13.83 14.07 5.32
C PRO A 29 14.78 14.82 4.39
N ALA A 30 14.78 14.44 3.11
CA ALA A 30 15.45 15.19 2.05
C ALA A 30 14.62 16.43 1.65
N ARG A 31 15.34 17.54 1.49
CA ARG A 31 14.84 18.89 1.17
C ARG A 31 14.16 18.91 -0.21
N SER A 32 12.97 19.49 -0.28
CA SER A 32 12.01 19.28 -1.36
C SER A 32 12.27 20.07 -2.66
N THR A 33 12.33 19.37 -3.79
CA THR A 33 12.08 19.89 -5.14
C THR A 33 10.64 19.52 -5.57
N MET A 34 9.63 20.16 -4.97
CA MET A 34 8.22 19.73 -5.12
C MET A 34 7.55 20.08 -6.47
N ALA A 35 8.09 21.02 -7.25
CA ALA A 35 7.36 21.62 -8.36
C ALA A 35 7.24 20.74 -9.63
N SER A 36 8.08 19.73 -9.83
CA SER A 36 8.02 18.86 -11.03
C SER A 36 7.11 17.64 -10.90
N SER A 37 6.61 17.34 -9.68
CA SER A 37 5.93 16.07 -9.40
C SER A 37 4.45 16.03 -9.78
N SER A 38 3.78 17.17 -9.96
CA SER A 38 2.34 17.22 -10.26
C SER A 38 2.03 16.94 -11.72
N SER A 39 2.88 17.41 -12.64
CA SER A 39 2.65 17.25 -14.09
C SER A 39 2.84 15.80 -14.56
N SER A 40 3.84 15.08 -14.04
CA SER A 40 4.10 13.68 -14.40
C SER A 40 3.00 12.74 -13.89
N LYS A 41 2.45 13.02 -12.70
CA LYS A 41 1.31 12.27 -12.14
C LYS A 41 0.05 12.41 -13.00
N HIS A 42 -0.22 13.61 -13.50
CA HIS A 42 -1.39 13.87 -14.36
C HIS A 42 -1.34 13.03 -15.64
N ARG A 43 -0.20 13.04 -16.35
CA ARG A 43 -0.05 12.34 -17.63
C ARG A 43 0.00 10.83 -17.49
N THR A 44 0.60 10.35 -16.40
CA THR A 44 0.52 8.93 -16.03
C THR A 44 -0.93 8.51 -15.84
N SER A 45 -1.74 9.36 -15.17
CA SER A 45 -3.17 9.12 -14.98
C SER A 45 -3.95 9.12 -16.30
N GLU A 46 -3.67 10.06 -17.21
CA GLU A 46 -4.28 10.07 -18.56
C GLU A 46 -3.93 8.82 -19.37
N SER A 47 -2.67 8.38 -19.31
CA SER A 47 -2.20 7.17 -19.96
C SER A 47 -2.88 5.91 -19.39
N LEU A 48 -3.08 5.87 -18.07
CA LEU A 48 -3.82 4.80 -17.41
C LEU A 48 -5.29 4.77 -17.84
N LYS A 49 -5.96 5.92 -17.89
CA LYS A 49 -7.35 6.03 -18.35
C LYS A 49 -7.50 5.53 -19.78
N HIS A 50 -6.55 5.86 -20.65
CA HIS A 50 -6.54 5.37 -22.02
C HIS A 50 -6.42 3.83 -22.06
N LEU A 51 -5.52 3.23 -21.30
CA LEU A 51 -5.39 1.76 -21.22
C LEU A 51 -6.66 1.09 -20.70
N GLN A 52 -7.28 1.67 -19.68
CA GLN A 52 -8.53 1.16 -19.11
C GLN A 52 -9.70 1.27 -20.09
N SER A 53 -9.72 2.28 -20.97
CA SER A 53 -10.71 2.37 -22.04
C SER A 53 -10.52 1.33 -23.15
N LEU A 54 -9.27 0.94 -23.45
CA LEU A 54 -8.99 -0.07 -24.48
C LEU A 54 -9.29 -1.48 -23.99
N LYS A 55 -8.89 -1.81 -22.76
CA LYS A 55 -9.06 -3.14 -22.16
C LYS A 55 -9.44 -3.05 -20.68
N PRO A 56 -10.72 -2.80 -20.36
CA PRO A 56 -11.16 -2.62 -18.98
C PRO A 56 -10.98 -3.89 -18.12
N THR A 57 -11.09 -5.07 -18.72
CA THR A 57 -10.97 -6.37 -18.04
C THR A 57 -9.53 -6.77 -17.71
N ASP A 58 -8.53 -6.08 -18.25
CA ASP A 58 -7.13 -6.42 -18.04
C ASP A 58 -6.52 -5.84 -16.76
N GLY A 59 -7.24 -4.95 -16.06
CA GLY A 59 -6.85 -4.49 -14.73
C GLY A 59 -5.50 -3.80 -14.69
N TYR A 60 -5.28 -2.82 -15.58
CA TYR A 60 -4.09 -1.98 -15.57
C TYR A 60 -4.08 -1.05 -14.37
N SER A 61 -2.94 -0.99 -13.67
CA SER A 61 -2.70 -0.10 -12.52
C SER A 61 -1.25 0.41 -12.54
N THR A 62 -1.00 1.53 -11.86
CA THR A 62 0.34 2.10 -11.70
C THR A 62 0.74 2.15 -10.24
N GLU A 63 2.01 1.88 -9.96
CA GLU A 63 2.60 1.98 -8.62
C GLU A 63 3.75 3.00 -8.67
N SER A 64 3.76 3.95 -7.73
CA SER A 64 4.87 4.88 -7.55
C SER A 64 5.74 4.42 -6.39
N TYR A 65 7.05 4.44 -6.58
CA TYR A 65 8.01 4.12 -5.52
C TYR A 65 9.20 5.09 -5.56
N LEU A 66 9.84 5.26 -4.41
CA LEU A 66 11.04 6.07 -4.25
C LEU A 66 12.27 5.18 -4.38
N THR A 67 13.24 5.61 -5.17
CA THR A 67 14.56 4.97 -5.23
C THR A 67 15.43 5.41 -4.06
N SER A 68 16.55 4.73 -3.84
CA SER A 68 17.58 5.12 -2.85
C SER A 68 18.11 6.54 -3.07
N GLU A 69 18.02 7.05 -4.30
CA GLU A 69 18.40 8.41 -4.69
C GLU A 69 17.30 9.45 -4.40
N GLY A 70 16.16 9.04 -3.85
CA GLY A 70 15.00 9.91 -3.60
C GLY A 70 14.22 10.28 -4.87
N LEU A 71 14.55 9.68 -6.01
CA LEU A 71 13.81 9.88 -7.26
C LEU A 71 12.55 9.02 -7.25
N THR A 72 11.43 9.62 -7.65
CA THR A 72 10.16 8.90 -7.80
C THR A 72 10.11 8.21 -9.15
N PHE A 73 9.92 6.90 -9.15
CA PHE A 73 9.70 6.09 -10.34
C PHE A 73 8.28 5.52 -10.33
N ILE A 74 7.77 5.25 -11.52
CA ILE A 74 6.42 4.74 -11.78
C ILE A 74 6.54 3.41 -12.50
N ARG A 75 5.85 2.40 -12.01
CA ARG A 75 5.78 1.06 -12.60
C ARG A 75 4.36 0.78 -13.09
N LEU A 76 4.24 0.29 -14.32
CA LEU A 76 2.97 -0.19 -14.88
C LEU A 76 2.75 -1.66 -14.51
N LYS A 77 1.57 -1.97 -13.98
CA LYS A 77 1.13 -3.32 -13.62
C LYS A 77 -0.08 -3.72 -14.46
N ARG A 78 -0.18 -5.02 -14.77
CA ARG A 78 -1.36 -5.66 -15.37
C ARG A 78 -1.83 -6.77 -14.44
N ARG A 79 -3.07 -6.69 -13.96
CA ARG A 79 -3.62 -7.63 -12.95
C ARG A 79 -2.73 -7.79 -11.71
N GLY A 80 -2.10 -6.69 -11.29
CA GLY A 80 -1.18 -6.66 -10.14
C GLY A 80 0.25 -7.13 -10.41
N ILE A 81 0.55 -7.65 -11.61
CA ILE A 81 1.90 -8.09 -12.01
C ILE A 81 2.62 -6.95 -12.75
N PRO A 82 3.84 -6.56 -12.36
CA PRO A 82 4.59 -5.54 -13.07
C PRO A 82 4.94 -6.00 -14.49
N LEU A 83 4.79 -5.10 -15.47
CA LEU A 83 5.20 -5.40 -16.85
C LEU A 83 6.73 -5.47 -16.96
N THR A 84 7.43 -4.64 -16.20
CA THR A 84 8.89 -4.54 -16.16
C THR A 84 9.35 -4.39 -14.70
N ASP A 85 10.50 -4.97 -14.38
CA ASP A 85 11.10 -4.84 -13.05
C ASP A 85 11.65 -3.42 -12.82
N THR A 86 12.10 -2.78 -13.89
CA THR A 86 12.52 -1.38 -13.89
C THR A 86 11.30 -0.45 -13.92
N GLY A 87 11.29 0.56 -13.06
CA GLY A 87 10.34 1.67 -13.15
C GLY A 87 10.79 2.73 -14.15
N TYR A 88 9.90 3.68 -14.42
CA TYR A 88 10.10 4.79 -15.36
C TYR A 88 9.91 6.13 -14.66
N HIS A 89 10.51 7.20 -15.17
CA HIS A 89 10.26 8.54 -14.63
C HIS A 89 8.79 8.96 -14.81
N GLU A 90 8.20 8.56 -15.92
CA GLU A 90 6.83 8.90 -16.31
C GLU A 90 6.32 7.86 -17.31
N ILE A 91 5.00 7.64 -17.32
CA ILE A 91 4.34 6.82 -18.35
C ILE A 91 3.48 7.77 -19.19
N VAL A 92 3.72 7.77 -20.50
CA VAL A 92 3.10 8.70 -21.45
C VAL A 92 2.43 7.95 -22.58
N HIS A 93 1.22 8.36 -22.93
CA HIS A 93 0.54 7.95 -24.15
C HIS A 93 1.01 8.84 -25.31
N ASP A 94 1.76 8.26 -26.25
CA ASP A 94 2.21 8.96 -27.44
C ASP A 94 1.09 9.03 -28.49
N THR A 95 0.21 10.01 -28.34
CA THR A 95 -0.89 10.27 -29.28
C THR A 95 -0.41 10.78 -30.64
N SER A 96 0.79 11.35 -30.71
CA SER A 96 1.24 12.12 -31.88
C SER A 96 1.91 11.25 -32.93
N SER A 97 2.63 10.19 -32.53
CA SER A 97 3.39 9.38 -33.48
C SER A 97 2.99 7.91 -33.54
N THR A 98 2.97 7.21 -32.41
CA THR A 98 2.81 5.74 -32.40
C THR A 98 1.49 5.22 -31.84
N GLY A 99 0.75 6.04 -31.10
CA GLY A 99 -0.43 5.61 -30.34
C GLY A 99 -0.10 4.58 -29.25
N CYS A 100 1.16 4.47 -28.84
CA CYS A 100 1.61 3.49 -27.86
C CYS A 100 1.75 4.12 -26.47
N ILE A 101 1.70 3.28 -25.43
CA ILE A 101 2.07 3.68 -24.07
C ILE A 101 3.57 3.44 -23.88
N VAL A 102 4.27 4.49 -23.47
CA VAL A 102 5.73 4.51 -23.38
C VAL A 102 6.15 4.87 -21.97
N GLY A 103 7.06 4.07 -21.40
CA GLY A 103 7.76 4.40 -20.16
C GLY A 103 8.99 5.25 -20.45
N ILE A 104 9.03 6.48 -19.95
CA ILE A 104 10.14 7.42 -20.18
C ILE A 104 11.33 7.03 -19.29
N THR A 105 12.45 6.70 -19.93
CA THR A 105 13.72 6.32 -19.27
C THR A 105 14.66 7.49 -19.14
N SER A 106 14.63 8.44 -20.09
CA SER A 106 15.46 9.65 -20.03
C SER A 106 14.85 10.82 -20.79
N TYR A 107 15.12 12.03 -20.32
CA TYR A 107 14.73 13.28 -20.98
C TYR A 107 15.88 13.75 -21.87
N GLY A 108 15.59 13.96 -23.15
CA GLY A 108 16.53 14.51 -24.13
C GLY A 108 16.45 16.04 -24.24
N VAL A 109 17.33 16.59 -25.06
CA VAL A 109 17.36 18.03 -25.35
C VAL A 109 16.13 18.40 -26.18
N GLY A 110 15.36 19.38 -25.69
CA GLY A 110 14.19 19.93 -26.34
C GLY A 110 13.01 18.96 -26.36
N ASN A 111 12.16 18.99 -25.32
CA ASN A 111 10.83 18.35 -25.29
C ASN A 111 10.72 16.94 -25.90
N VAL A 112 11.80 16.16 -25.89
CA VAL A 112 11.84 14.83 -26.47
C VAL A 112 12.31 13.89 -25.37
N GLY A 113 11.48 12.93 -25.01
CA GLY A 113 11.84 11.83 -24.10
C GLY A 113 12.28 10.61 -24.90
N ARG A 114 13.28 9.88 -24.41
CA ARG A 114 13.55 8.51 -24.85
C ARG A 114 12.85 7.57 -23.88
N GLY A 115 12.14 6.58 -24.41
CA GLY A 115 11.42 5.63 -23.59
C GLY A 115 11.23 4.28 -24.27
N VAL A 116 10.73 3.33 -23.50
CA VAL A 116 10.46 1.96 -23.95
C VAL A 116 8.96 1.78 -24.13
N VAL A 117 8.54 1.16 -25.23
CA VAL A 117 7.12 0.84 -25.47
C VAL A 117 6.67 -0.25 -24.48
N LEU A 118 5.65 0.04 -23.68
CA LEU A 118 5.08 -0.89 -22.70
C LEU A 118 3.83 -1.57 -23.25
N VAL A 119 2.99 -0.80 -23.92
CA VAL A 119 1.73 -1.28 -24.49
C VAL A 119 1.57 -0.70 -25.89
N GLU A 120 1.30 -1.56 -26.86
CA GLU A 120 1.01 -1.19 -28.23
C GLU A 120 -0.37 -0.51 -28.36
N LYS A 121 -0.59 0.15 -29.50
CA LYS A 121 -1.86 0.83 -29.84
C LYS A 121 -3.13 -0.04 -29.74
N ASN A 122 -2.97 -1.36 -29.80
CA ASN A 122 -4.06 -2.35 -29.69
C ASN A 122 -4.35 -2.78 -28.22
N GLY A 123 -3.64 -2.20 -27.24
CA GLY A 123 -3.72 -2.60 -25.84
C GLY A 123 -3.02 -3.94 -25.54
N ASN A 124 -2.16 -4.46 -26.43
CA ASN A 124 -1.32 -5.61 -26.15
C ASN A 124 0.00 -5.16 -25.52
N VAL A 125 0.47 -5.93 -24.54
CA VAL A 125 1.77 -5.69 -23.90
C VAL A 125 2.86 -5.91 -24.94
N CYS A 126 3.75 -4.95 -25.09
CA CYS A 126 4.89 -5.06 -26.00
C CYS A 126 5.89 -6.08 -25.41
N ARG A 127 6.23 -7.11 -26.19
CA ARG A 127 7.20 -8.14 -25.76
C ARG A 127 8.63 -7.73 -26.04
N ASP A 128 8.80 -6.88 -27.04
CA ASP A 128 10.10 -6.38 -27.45
C ASP A 128 10.33 -5.06 -26.71
N ASN A 129 11.48 -4.91 -26.06
CA ASN A 129 11.88 -3.67 -25.40
C ASN A 129 12.23 -2.59 -26.44
N ARG A 130 11.27 -2.25 -27.31
CA ARG A 130 11.44 -1.33 -28.42
C ARG A 130 11.54 0.08 -27.85
N GLU A 131 12.68 0.70 -28.06
CA GLU A 131 12.90 2.09 -27.69
C GLU A 131 12.36 3.04 -28.74
N ILE A 132 11.68 4.09 -28.31
CA ILE A 132 11.17 5.16 -29.17
C ILE A 132 11.45 6.53 -28.57
N ARG A 133 11.44 7.56 -29.43
CA ARG A 133 11.50 8.96 -29.02
C ARG A 133 10.08 9.53 -29.02
N VAL A 134 9.69 10.14 -27.91
CA VAL A 134 8.35 10.70 -27.72
C VAL A 134 8.46 12.20 -27.54
N SER A 135 7.66 12.95 -28.29
CA SER A 135 7.51 14.40 -28.09
C SER A 135 6.71 14.66 -26.83
N LEU A 136 7.35 15.27 -25.83
CA LEU A 136 6.75 15.68 -24.57
C LEU A 136 6.16 17.10 -24.71
N PRO A 137 5.03 17.42 -24.07
CA PRO A 137 4.50 18.77 -24.06
C PRO A 137 5.49 19.77 -23.45
N LYS A 138 5.48 21.00 -23.98
CA LYS A 138 6.45 22.09 -23.71
C LYS A 138 6.58 22.52 -22.24
N SER A 139 5.71 22.06 -21.35
CA SER A 139 5.80 22.29 -19.90
C SER A 139 6.87 21.45 -19.20
N CYS A 140 7.61 20.59 -19.92
CA CYS A 140 8.58 19.64 -19.37
C CYS A 140 10.04 19.98 -19.58
N SER A 141 10.39 21.23 -19.90
CA SER A 141 11.78 21.65 -19.77
C SER A 141 12.13 21.66 -18.28
N LEU A 142 12.62 20.53 -17.75
CA LEU A 142 13.47 20.55 -16.57
C LEU A 142 14.49 21.65 -16.84
N GLY A 143 14.51 22.68 -15.97
CA GLY A 143 15.39 23.83 -16.12
C GLY A 143 16.77 23.35 -16.54
N SER A 144 17.30 23.97 -17.60
CA SER A 144 18.58 23.68 -18.23
C SER A 144 19.74 23.80 -17.24
N GLY A 145 19.86 22.85 -16.32
CA GLY A 145 21.03 22.57 -15.49
C GLY A 145 21.80 21.34 -15.99
N GLY A 146 21.43 20.83 -17.18
CA GLY A 146 21.98 19.61 -17.78
C GLY A 146 23.29 19.80 -18.54
N ASP A 147 23.71 21.03 -18.84
CA ASP A 147 24.99 21.26 -19.55
C ASP A 147 26.22 21.10 -18.64
N SER A 148 26.04 21.08 -17.31
CA SER A 148 27.15 20.78 -16.38
C SER A 148 27.31 19.28 -16.11
N MET A 149 26.20 18.51 -16.02
CA MET A 149 26.28 17.07 -15.74
C MET A 149 26.61 16.22 -16.97
N ARG A 150 26.30 16.69 -18.19
CA ARG A 150 26.67 15.93 -19.39
C ARG A 150 28.18 15.93 -19.62
N GLY A 151 28.86 17.05 -19.39
CA GLY A 151 30.33 17.12 -19.43
C GLY A 151 31.01 16.25 -18.37
N GLU A 152 30.34 16.01 -17.24
CA GLU A 152 30.87 15.22 -16.12
C GLU A 152 30.57 13.72 -16.26
N ILE A 153 29.41 13.35 -16.84
CA ILE A 153 29.10 11.95 -17.18
C ILE A 153 29.86 11.51 -18.44
N GLU A 154 30.02 12.34 -19.48
CA GLU A 154 30.89 12.00 -20.62
C GLU A 154 32.37 11.99 -20.21
N ARG A 155 32.84 12.89 -19.33
CA ARG A 155 34.20 12.75 -18.74
C ARG A 155 34.33 11.51 -17.87
N ASN A 156 33.34 11.16 -17.05
CA ASN A 156 33.41 9.96 -16.20
C ASN A 156 33.27 8.67 -17.02
N MET A 157 32.54 8.68 -18.14
CA MET A 157 32.44 7.52 -19.04
C MET A 157 33.68 7.39 -19.93
N GLU A 158 34.32 8.49 -20.32
CA GLU A 158 35.61 8.49 -21.02
C GLU A 158 36.77 8.11 -20.06
N LEU A 159 36.71 8.52 -18.78
CA LEU A 159 37.62 8.07 -17.72
C LEU A 159 37.39 6.58 -17.38
N ALA A 160 36.14 6.10 -17.37
CA ALA A 160 35.83 4.69 -17.19
C ALA A 160 36.26 3.83 -18.39
N ARG A 161 36.13 4.34 -19.62
CA ARG A 161 36.63 3.67 -20.83
C ARG A 161 38.16 3.70 -20.96
N ARG A 162 38.82 4.78 -20.53
CA ARG A 162 40.29 4.79 -20.39
C ARG A 162 40.76 3.87 -19.26
N SER A 163 40.04 3.81 -18.14
CA SER A 163 40.29 2.84 -17.06
C SER A 163 40.20 1.38 -17.54
N LEU A 164 39.27 1.07 -18.44
CA LEU A 164 39.10 -0.28 -18.98
C LEU A 164 40.05 -0.64 -20.14
N ARG A 165 40.63 0.35 -20.84
CA ARG A 165 41.55 0.11 -21.98
C ARG A 165 43.04 0.25 -21.66
N THR A 166 43.41 0.71 -20.48
CA THR A 166 44.83 0.84 -20.09
C THR A 166 45.32 -0.30 -19.18
N ASN A 167 44.52 -1.34 -18.94
CA ASN A 167 44.87 -2.45 -18.04
C ASN A 167 45.14 -3.80 -18.74
N GLU A 168 45.41 -3.80 -20.05
CA GLU A 168 46.03 -4.96 -20.75
C GLU A 168 47.57 -4.91 -20.75
N ALA A 169 48.16 -4.21 -19.77
CA ALA A 169 49.56 -4.39 -19.41
C ALA A 169 49.72 -4.27 -17.90
N SER A 170 49.98 -5.40 -17.25
CA SER A 170 50.90 -5.47 -16.10
C SER A 170 50.58 -4.55 -14.92
N SER A 171 49.62 -4.94 -14.09
CA SER A 171 49.81 -4.99 -12.63
C SER A 171 48.55 -5.54 -12.01
N SER A 172 48.58 -6.81 -11.63
CA SER A 172 47.74 -7.28 -10.53
C SER A 172 47.86 -6.24 -9.42
N PRO A 173 46.78 -5.67 -8.87
CA PRO A 173 46.87 -5.00 -7.59
C PRO A 173 47.26 -6.11 -6.61
N THR A 174 48.56 -6.25 -6.39
CA THR A 174 49.11 -6.86 -5.19
C THR A 174 48.68 -5.91 -4.10
N THR A 175 47.42 -6.04 -3.68
CA THR A 175 46.94 -5.50 -2.42
C THR A 175 47.86 -6.18 -1.43
N ASN A 176 48.92 -5.48 -1.04
CA ASN A 176 49.79 -5.89 0.04
C ASN A 176 48.83 -6.02 1.22
N MET A 177 48.39 -7.25 1.49
CA MET A 177 47.68 -7.58 2.70
C MET A 177 48.71 -7.39 3.79
N GLU A 178 48.82 -6.14 4.26
CA GLU A 178 49.51 -5.86 5.50
C GLU A 178 48.79 -6.73 6.53
N PRO A 179 49.46 -7.76 7.07
CA PRO A 179 48.82 -8.68 7.98
C PRO A 179 48.31 -7.85 9.16
N LEU A 180 47.00 -7.85 9.35
CA LEU A 180 46.33 -7.19 10.47
C LEU A 180 47.09 -7.55 11.75
N SER A 181 47.36 -6.54 12.58
CA SER A 181 48.02 -6.75 13.85
C SER A 181 47.22 -7.79 14.67
N ASP A 182 47.91 -8.68 15.39
CA ASP A 182 47.27 -9.75 16.17
C ASP A 182 46.18 -9.20 17.13
N GLU A 183 46.36 -7.96 17.60
CA GLU A 183 45.39 -7.27 18.45
C GLU A 183 44.10 -6.87 17.71
N GLU A 184 44.19 -6.48 16.43
CA GLU A 184 43.04 -6.17 15.59
C GLU A 184 42.25 -7.44 15.25
N ASN A 185 42.96 -8.53 14.95
CA ASN A 185 42.36 -9.84 14.71
C ASN A 185 41.58 -10.35 15.93
N LYS A 186 42.14 -10.16 17.14
CA LYS A 186 41.47 -10.53 18.39
C LYS A 186 40.17 -9.75 18.61
N ARG A 187 40.17 -8.43 18.33
CA ARG A 187 38.97 -7.58 18.43
C ARG A 187 37.92 -7.95 17.40
N LEU A 188 38.34 -8.22 16.16
CA LEU A 188 37.44 -8.67 15.10
C LEU A 188 36.74 -9.97 15.50
N LEU A 189 37.50 -10.95 16.03
CA LEU A 189 36.94 -12.22 16.48
C LEU A 189 35.96 -12.04 17.64
N GLN A 190 36.24 -11.12 18.57
CA GLN A 190 35.34 -10.78 19.66
C GLN A 190 34.01 -10.18 19.15
N TYR A 191 34.06 -9.27 18.18
CA TYR A 191 32.84 -8.70 17.59
C TYR A 191 32.02 -9.74 16.81
N VAL A 192 32.68 -10.64 16.08
CA VAL A 192 32.01 -11.75 15.39
C VAL A 192 31.32 -12.67 16.39
N ALA A 193 32.01 -13.06 17.47
CA ALA A 193 31.41 -13.90 18.52
C ALA A 193 30.21 -13.21 19.19
N MET A 194 30.33 -11.92 19.52
CA MET A 194 29.22 -11.12 20.06
C MET A 194 28.05 -11.02 19.09
N GLY A 195 28.31 -10.85 17.79
CA GLY A 195 27.29 -10.82 16.75
C GLY A 195 26.50 -12.12 16.64
N ILE A 196 27.19 -13.26 16.69
CA ILE A 196 26.54 -14.59 16.66
C ILE A 196 25.66 -14.78 17.90
N ILE A 197 26.17 -14.44 19.10
CA ILE A 197 25.38 -14.54 20.34
C ILE A 197 24.14 -13.66 20.27
N ALA A 198 24.28 -12.40 19.82
CA ALA A 198 23.14 -11.49 19.65
C ALA A 198 22.10 -12.05 18.68
N LEU A 199 22.54 -12.63 17.55
CA LEU A 199 21.65 -13.25 16.57
C LEU A 199 20.89 -14.46 17.15
N CYS A 200 21.58 -15.31 17.94
CA CYS A 200 20.94 -16.42 18.64
C CYS A 200 19.87 -15.94 19.63
N VAL A 201 20.15 -14.88 20.39
CA VAL A 201 19.19 -14.29 21.34
C VAL A 201 17.98 -13.72 20.61
N ILE A 202 18.18 -12.95 19.53
CA ILE A 202 17.08 -12.41 18.72
C ILE A 202 16.22 -13.54 18.15
N ARG A 203 16.84 -14.60 17.62
CA ARG A 203 16.11 -15.76 17.10
C ARG A 203 15.28 -16.44 18.18
N ALA A 204 15.83 -16.60 19.39
CA ALA A 204 15.11 -17.17 20.52
C ALA A 204 13.91 -16.30 20.93
N LEU A 205 14.08 -14.97 20.98
CA LEU A 205 13.00 -14.03 21.29
C LEU A 205 11.89 -14.04 20.24
N VAL A 206 12.23 -14.03 18.95
CA VAL A 206 11.25 -14.13 17.86
C VAL A 206 10.50 -15.46 17.93
N SER A 207 11.20 -16.57 18.19
CA SER A 207 10.57 -17.88 18.36
C SER A 207 9.62 -17.91 19.56
N ALA A 208 10.00 -17.29 20.67
CA ALA A 208 9.16 -17.21 21.88
C ALA A 208 7.91 -16.35 21.64
N LEU A 209 8.05 -15.19 20.99
CA LEU A 209 6.92 -14.32 20.62
C LEU A 209 5.98 -15.01 19.64
N LEU A 210 6.51 -15.74 18.65
CA LEU A 210 5.70 -16.50 17.71
C LEU A 210 4.95 -17.64 18.42
N GLY A 211 5.61 -18.36 19.32
CA GLY A 211 4.96 -19.38 20.16
C GLY A 211 3.84 -18.80 21.03
N LEU A 212 4.08 -17.63 21.66
CA LEU A 212 3.07 -16.92 22.43
C LEU A 212 1.90 -16.48 21.55
N TYR A 213 2.17 -16.00 20.33
CA TYR A 213 1.12 -15.62 19.38
C TYR A 213 0.25 -16.79 18.94
N ILE A 214 0.86 -17.95 18.64
CA ILE A 214 0.16 -19.19 18.30
C ILE A 214 -0.75 -19.64 19.45
N LEU A 215 -0.35 -19.42 20.70
CA LEU A 215 -1.18 -19.72 21.88
C LEU A 215 -2.24 -18.64 22.14
N ALA A 216 -1.90 -17.37 21.94
CA ALA A 216 -2.78 -16.23 22.23
C ALA A 216 -3.95 -16.14 21.25
N LEU A 217 -3.75 -16.47 19.97
CA LEU A 217 -4.83 -16.43 18.96
C LEU A 217 -6.04 -17.32 19.29
N PRO A 218 -5.91 -18.63 19.59
CA PRO A 218 -7.06 -19.45 19.93
C PRO A 218 -7.71 -19.01 21.24
N LEU A 219 -6.93 -18.52 22.21
CA LEU A 219 -7.47 -17.96 23.45
C LEU A 219 -8.27 -16.67 23.18
N LEU A 220 -7.76 -15.77 22.34
CA LEU A 220 -8.45 -14.55 21.94
C LEU A 220 -9.72 -14.87 21.15
N TYR A 221 -9.69 -15.90 20.29
CA TYR A 221 -10.86 -16.36 19.55
C TYR A 221 -11.93 -16.91 20.49
N VAL A 222 -11.58 -17.83 21.41
CA VAL A 222 -12.52 -18.36 22.41
C VAL A 222 -13.07 -17.23 23.28
N TYR A 223 -12.24 -16.28 23.68
CA TYR A 223 -12.67 -15.12 24.44
C TYR A 223 -13.63 -14.23 23.64
N ALA A 224 -13.34 -13.95 22.36
CA ALA A 224 -14.22 -13.19 21.48
C ALA A 224 -15.58 -13.87 21.31
N VAL A 225 -15.60 -15.19 21.07
CA VAL A 225 -16.84 -15.98 20.97
C VAL A 225 -17.62 -15.97 22.28
N ALA A 226 -16.96 -16.19 23.41
CA ALA A 226 -17.60 -16.23 24.72
C ALA A 226 -18.16 -14.87 25.16
N THR A 227 -17.62 -13.78 24.62
CA THR A 227 -18.03 -12.41 24.96
C THR A 227 -18.78 -11.73 23.82
N SER A 228 -19.15 -12.42 22.73
CA SER A 228 -19.94 -11.78 21.67
C SER A 228 -21.31 -11.36 22.21
N PRO A 229 -21.77 -10.11 21.97
CA PRO A 229 -23.10 -9.68 22.41
C PRO A 229 -24.18 -10.50 21.69
N SER A 230 -25.28 -10.80 22.39
CA SER A 230 -26.42 -11.46 21.75
C SER A 230 -27.13 -10.52 20.77
N GLN A 231 -27.74 -11.10 19.73
CA GLN A 231 -28.50 -10.33 18.72
C GLN A 231 -29.62 -9.49 19.37
N ASP A 232 -30.30 -10.06 20.37
CA ASP A 232 -31.37 -9.37 21.13
C ASP A 232 -30.86 -8.17 21.95
N SER A 233 -29.55 -8.10 22.21
CA SER A 233 -28.96 -6.98 22.95
C SER A 233 -28.82 -5.71 22.09
N PHE A 234 -29.03 -5.82 20.77
CA PHE A 234 -28.92 -4.69 19.86
C PHE A 234 -30.26 -3.96 19.72
N ASP A 235 -30.36 -2.81 20.39
CA ASP A 235 -31.48 -1.89 20.20
C ASP A 235 -31.13 -0.88 19.09
N ALA A 236 -31.59 -1.17 17.88
CA ALA A 236 -31.34 -0.36 16.69
C ALA A 236 -31.76 1.11 16.88
N LYS A 237 -32.90 1.36 17.56
CA LYS A 237 -33.40 2.71 17.80
C LYS A 237 -32.46 3.48 18.74
N LYS A 238 -32.03 2.84 19.82
CA LYS A 238 -31.12 3.44 20.80
C LYS A 238 -29.73 3.70 20.22
N GLU A 239 -29.18 2.74 19.46
CA GLU A 239 -27.87 2.87 18.83
C GLU A 239 -27.87 3.90 17.71
N LEU A 240 -28.91 3.92 16.87
CA LEU A 240 -29.06 4.95 15.84
C LEU A 240 -29.14 6.35 16.45
N LYS A 241 -29.92 6.51 17.52
CA LYS A 241 -30.01 7.77 18.28
C LYS A 241 -28.65 8.20 18.85
N ARG A 242 -27.84 7.24 19.33
CA ARG A 242 -26.47 7.50 19.81
C ARG A 242 -25.57 8.02 18.69
N VAL A 243 -25.59 7.37 17.53
CA VAL A 243 -24.79 7.76 16.36
C VAL A 243 -25.21 9.13 15.83
N MET A 244 -26.52 9.39 15.72
CA MET A 244 -27.04 10.68 15.26
C MET A 244 -26.74 11.85 16.21
N ARG A 245 -26.49 11.57 17.50
CA ARG A 245 -26.01 12.58 18.46
C ARG A 245 -24.52 12.92 18.30
N GLY A 246 -23.80 12.22 17.42
CA GLY A 246 -22.37 12.41 17.21
C GLY A 246 -21.49 11.79 18.28
N GLU A 247 -22.01 10.86 19.10
CA GLU A 247 -21.24 10.22 20.19
C GLU A 247 -20.08 9.36 19.66
N SER A 248 -20.18 8.88 18.42
CA SER A 248 -19.13 8.13 17.72
C SER A 248 -18.03 8.99 17.09
N LEU A 249 -18.16 10.31 17.11
CA LEU A 249 -17.15 11.21 16.54
C LEU A 249 -16.02 11.50 17.55
N PRO A 250 -14.75 11.57 17.11
CA PRO A 250 -13.64 11.97 17.98
C PRO A 250 -13.87 13.37 18.55
N GLU A 251 -13.30 13.66 19.72
CA GLU A 251 -13.52 14.92 20.43
C GLU A 251 -13.19 16.18 19.61
N ASP A 252 -12.25 16.06 18.67
CA ASP A 252 -11.79 17.15 17.81
C ASP A 252 -12.55 17.30 16.49
N HIS A 253 -13.57 16.48 16.21
CA HIS A 253 -14.30 16.56 14.93
C HIS A 253 -15.08 17.89 14.81
N PRO A 254 -15.03 18.61 13.67
CA PRO A 254 -15.76 19.87 13.49
C PRO A 254 -17.28 19.73 13.67
N ASP A 255 -17.84 18.58 13.30
CA ASP A 255 -19.27 18.30 13.43
C ASP A 255 -19.70 17.84 14.83
N LYS A 256 -18.77 17.70 15.80
CA LYS A 256 -19.13 17.28 17.15
C LYS A 256 -19.68 18.47 17.93
N PRO A 257 -20.90 18.39 18.48
CA PRO A 257 -21.50 19.50 19.22
C PRO A 257 -20.72 19.79 20.51
N LYS A 258 -19.97 20.90 20.53
CA LYS A 258 -19.17 21.33 21.69
C LYS A 258 -20.02 22.03 22.75
N ASP A 259 -20.98 22.85 22.31
CA ASP A 259 -21.81 23.66 23.21
C ASP A 259 -23.05 22.91 23.68
N TRP A 260 -23.51 23.17 24.90
CA TRP A 260 -24.71 22.56 25.47
C TRP A 260 -25.97 22.79 24.60
N LEU A 261 -26.09 23.96 23.96
CA LEU A 261 -27.18 24.27 23.02
C LEU A 261 -27.09 23.37 21.77
N SER A 262 -25.89 23.24 21.19
CA SER A 262 -25.67 22.38 20.03
C SER A 262 -25.94 20.91 20.36
N GLN A 263 -25.58 20.46 21.58
CA GLN A 263 -25.90 19.12 22.06
C GLN A 263 -27.41 18.93 22.23
N THR A 264 -28.13 19.94 22.72
CA THR A 264 -29.59 19.89 22.89
C THR A 264 -30.29 19.84 21.54
N MET A 265 -29.89 20.69 20.59
CA MET A 265 -30.39 20.67 19.22
C MET A 265 -30.09 19.34 18.52
N ALA A 266 -28.88 18.80 18.67
CA ALA A 266 -28.52 17.50 18.14
C ALA A 266 -29.38 16.37 18.75
N ARG A 267 -29.71 16.43 20.04
CA ARG A 267 -30.62 15.45 20.69
C ARG A 267 -32.04 15.52 20.14
N VAL A 268 -32.56 16.73 19.88
CA VAL A 268 -33.89 16.95 19.32
C VAL A 268 -33.92 16.49 17.86
N ALA A 269 -32.98 16.97 17.04
CA ALA A 269 -32.84 16.57 15.64
C ALA A 269 -32.72 15.05 15.50
N ALA A 270 -31.84 14.41 16.29
CA ALA A 270 -31.71 12.96 16.31
C ALA A 270 -33.02 12.27 16.71
N SER A 271 -33.78 12.80 17.67
CA SER A 271 -35.07 12.21 18.06
C SER A 271 -36.10 12.33 16.94
N VAL A 272 -36.21 13.49 16.30
CA VAL A 272 -37.15 13.71 15.19
C VAL A 272 -36.77 12.84 13.99
N THR A 273 -35.50 12.83 13.60
CA THR A 273 -35.04 12.02 12.46
C THR A 273 -35.18 10.53 12.73
N THR A 274 -34.95 10.06 13.96
CA THR A 274 -35.17 8.63 14.30
C THR A 274 -36.64 8.25 14.29
N GLU A 275 -37.55 9.13 14.70
CA GLU A 275 -39.00 8.87 14.58
C GLU A 275 -39.47 8.89 13.12
N ILE A 276 -39.02 9.87 12.32
CA ILE A 276 -39.33 9.92 10.88
C ILE A 276 -38.77 8.70 10.15
N ALA A 277 -37.54 8.30 10.48
CA ALA A 277 -36.94 7.07 9.96
C ALA A 277 -37.70 5.82 10.43
N GLY A 278 -38.22 5.83 11.66
CA GLY A 278 -39.07 4.76 12.20
C GLY A 278 -40.40 4.62 11.46
N LEU A 279 -41.00 5.73 11.02
CA LEU A 279 -42.23 5.71 10.20
C LEU A 279 -42.01 5.06 8.83
N GLY A 280 -40.85 5.28 8.22
CA GLY A 280 -40.47 4.64 6.95
C GLY A 280 -40.02 3.18 7.08
N GLY A 281 -39.93 2.66 8.31
CA GLY A 281 -39.27 1.41 8.60
C GLY A 281 -37.75 1.50 8.48
N TYR A 282 -37.04 0.79 9.36
CA TYR A 282 -35.63 0.50 9.19
C TYR A 282 -35.46 -1.01 9.08
N GLU A 283 -34.59 -1.44 8.19
CA GLU A 283 -34.25 -2.85 8.05
C GLU A 283 -32.98 -3.11 8.86
N VAL A 284 -33.05 -4.09 9.77
CA VAL A 284 -31.88 -4.53 10.54
C VAL A 284 -31.45 -5.88 9.99
N THR A 285 -30.24 -5.93 9.43
CA THR A 285 -29.60 -7.17 9.01
C THR A 285 -28.44 -7.46 9.95
N MET A 286 -28.41 -8.66 10.51
CA MET A 286 -27.33 -9.11 11.39
C MET A 286 -26.61 -10.29 10.74
N GLN A 287 -25.29 -10.23 10.71
CA GLN A 287 -24.43 -11.27 10.17
C GLN A 287 -23.41 -11.69 11.21
N ASP A 288 -23.54 -12.93 11.67
CA ASP A 288 -22.61 -13.53 12.62
C ASP A 288 -21.39 -14.13 11.90
N PHE A 289 -20.20 -13.78 12.38
CA PHE A 289 -18.94 -14.32 11.85
C PHE A 289 -18.37 -15.32 12.84
N LEU A 290 -18.71 -16.59 12.64
CA LEU A 290 -18.23 -17.72 13.44
C LEU A 290 -18.46 -17.54 14.96
N GLY A 291 -19.49 -16.78 15.33
CA GLY A 291 -19.82 -16.43 16.72
C GLY A 291 -18.83 -15.47 17.41
N ALA A 292 -17.73 -15.09 16.78
CA ALA A 292 -16.69 -14.26 17.40
C ALA A 292 -17.05 -12.77 17.41
N PHE A 293 -17.76 -12.32 16.38
CA PHE A 293 -18.33 -10.99 16.29
C PHE A 293 -19.55 -11.02 15.38
N THR A 294 -20.45 -10.06 15.60
CA THR A 294 -21.66 -9.85 14.81
C THR A 294 -21.57 -8.51 14.13
N VAL A 295 -21.76 -8.47 12.80
CA VAL A 295 -21.91 -7.22 12.06
C VAL A 295 -23.39 -6.94 11.93
N THR A 296 -23.82 -5.76 12.36
CA THR A 296 -25.21 -5.33 12.22
C THR A 296 -25.26 -4.14 11.28
N THR A 297 -26.08 -4.24 10.25
CA THR A 297 -26.36 -3.16 9.30
C THR A 297 -27.80 -2.69 9.50
N VAL A 298 -27.97 -1.39 9.74
CA VAL A 298 -29.29 -0.74 9.82
C VAL A 298 -29.46 0.14 8.59
N SER A 299 -30.42 -0.22 7.75
CA SER A 299 -30.74 0.50 6.52
C SER A 299 -31.92 1.43 6.74
N LEU A 300 -31.71 2.73 6.54
CA LEU A 300 -32.75 3.76 6.57
C LEU A 300 -33.21 4.06 5.15
N LEU A 301 -34.30 3.43 4.73
CA LEU A 301 -34.85 3.59 3.38
C LEU A 301 -35.21 5.06 3.09
N ALA A 302 -35.81 5.76 4.06
CA ALA A 302 -36.19 7.16 3.91
C ALA A 302 -35.00 8.11 3.70
N ALA A 303 -33.83 7.79 4.25
CA ALA A 303 -32.63 8.63 4.17
C ALA A 303 -31.61 8.15 3.12
N LYS A 304 -31.86 6.99 2.47
CA LYS A 304 -30.89 6.29 1.62
C LYS A 304 -29.52 6.14 2.30
N GLN A 305 -29.52 5.77 3.58
CA GLN A 305 -28.30 5.61 4.37
C GLN A 305 -28.27 4.25 5.06
N GLU A 306 -27.10 3.64 5.06
CA GLU A 306 -26.77 2.41 5.80
C GLU A 306 -25.80 2.74 6.93
N PHE A 307 -26.05 2.18 8.10
CA PHE A 307 -25.21 2.33 9.27
C PHE A 307 -24.70 0.95 9.67
N TYR A 308 -23.40 0.86 10.01
CA TYR A 308 -22.72 -0.39 10.30
C TYR A 308 -22.21 -0.40 11.74
N TRP A 309 -22.52 -1.47 12.48
CA TRP A 309 -22.00 -1.76 13.80
C TRP A 309 -21.32 -3.11 13.84
N VAL A 310 -20.35 -3.23 14.74
CA VAL A 310 -19.70 -4.50 15.09
C VAL A 310 -19.92 -4.75 16.57
N GLY A 311 -20.54 -5.87 16.89
CA GLY A 311 -20.67 -6.43 18.22
C GLY A 311 -19.49 -7.34 18.51
N ILE A 312 -18.61 -6.94 19.42
CA ILE A 312 -17.46 -7.74 19.87
C ILE A 312 -17.16 -7.40 21.33
N PHE A 313 -16.71 -8.38 22.12
CA PHE A 313 -16.38 -8.19 23.54
C PHE A 313 -17.51 -7.53 24.37
N GLY A 314 -18.75 -7.94 24.10
CA GLY A 314 -19.95 -7.58 24.85
C GLY A 314 -20.43 -6.15 24.58
N LYS A 315 -19.88 -5.49 23.55
CA LYS A 315 -20.18 -4.10 23.23
C LYS A 315 -20.44 -3.93 21.74
N TRP A 316 -21.47 -3.16 21.43
CA TRP A 316 -21.72 -2.69 20.07
C TRP A 316 -20.89 -1.43 19.80
N ARG A 317 -20.14 -1.46 18.70
CA ARG A 317 -19.30 -0.34 18.25
C ARG A 317 -19.76 0.09 16.87
N PHE A 318 -20.09 1.37 16.73
CA PHE A 318 -20.36 1.95 15.42
C PHE A 318 -19.07 2.01 14.60
N VAL A 319 -19.13 1.57 13.34
CA VAL A 319 -17.97 1.51 12.44
C VAL A 319 -18.04 2.64 11.42
N THR A 320 -19.13 2.70 10.66
CA THR A 320 -19.23 3.66 9.55
C THR A 320 -20.67 3.85 9.09
N ARG A 321 -20.89 4.92 8.33
CA ARG A 321 -22.12 5.19 7.58
C ARG A 321 -21.80 5.19 6.08
N ARG A 322 -22.75 4.72 5.27
CA ARG A 322 -22.64 4.69 3.81
C ARG A 322 -23.92 5.20 3.19
N GLU A 323 -23.80 5.96 2.11
CA GLU A 323 -24.94 6.32 1.27
C GLU A 323 -25.28 5.15 0.33
N VAL A 324 -26.57 4.80 0.28
CA VAL A 324 -27.07 3.76 -0.62
C VAL A 324 -27.16 4.34 -2.03
N PRO A 325 -26.49 3.74 -3.03
CA PRO A 325 -26.61 4.18 -4.41
C PRO A 325 -28.07 4.10 -4.87
N SER A 326 -28.58 5.15 -5.52
CA SER A 326 -29.98 5.23 -5.97
C SER A 326 -30.39 4.10 -6.94
N ASP A 327 -29.43 3.42 -7.56
CA ASP A 327 -29.64 2.38 -8.57
C ASP A 327 -30.12 1.03 -8.00
N LYS A 328 -30.23 0.89 -6.66
CA LYS A 328 -30.65 -0.37 -6.00
C LYS A 328 -32.07 -0.34 -5.42
N THR A 329 -32.84 0.70 -5.72
CA THR A 329 -34.18 0.91 -5.14
C THR A 329 -35.34 0.50 -6.05
N GLU A 330 -35.06 -0.23 -7.14
CA GLU A 330 -36.07 -0.85 -8.01
C GLU A 330 -36.42 -2.28 -7.58
#